data_AF-A0A350WVH0-F1
#
_entry.id   AF-A0A350WVH0-F1
#
_cell.length_a   1.000
_cell.length_b   1.000
_cell.length_c   1.000
_cell.angle_alpha   90.00
_cell.angle_beta   90.00
_cell.angle_gamma   90.00
#
_symmetry.space_group_name_H-M   'P 1'
#
loop_
_entity.id
_entity.type
_entity.pdbx_description
1 polymer ?
#
loop_
_entity_poly.entity_id
_entity_poly.type
_entity_poly.pdbx_seq_one_letter_code
_entity_poly.pdbx_strand_id
1 'polypeptide(L)'
;MRQEITVKANAHEDLKPLVAAAIRNQLVVLQRDIESSSKRIEVFERESGMASAEFERKMAANEIEDTLDALNWMMELASLRLLQGKYKSLCEAEIS
;
A
#
# COMPACT_ATOMS: atom_id res chain seq x y z
N MET A 1 -18.11 1.13 -1.10
CA MET A 1 -18.60 1.62 -2.41
C MET A 1 -18.23 0.57 -3.44
N ARG A 2 -19.20 0.06 -4.22
CA ARG A 2 -18.93 -0.89 -5.30
C ARG A 2 -18.46 -0.12 -6.53
N GLN A 3 -17.43 -0.60 -7.21
CA GLN A 3 -16.93 -0.04 -8.47
C GLN A 3 -17.01 -1.11 -9.56
N GLU A 4 -17.32 -0.69 -10.79
CA GLU A 4 -17.39 -1.55 -11.97
C GLU A 4 -16.62 -0.91 -13.11
N ILE A 5 -15.86 -1.72 -13.85
CA ILE A 5 -15.00 -1.26 -14.95
C ILE A 5 -15.29 -2.14 -16.17
N THR A 6 -15.61 -1.53 -17.31
CA THR A 6 -15.77 -2.24 -18.59
C THR A 6 -14.48 -2.14 -19.41
N VAL A 7 -13.88 -3.29 -19.74
CA VAL A 7 -12.70 -3.37 -20.62
C VAL A 7 -13.14 -3.75 -22.03
N LYS A 8 -12.79 -2.95 -23.03
CA LYS A 8 -13.06 -3.21 -24.45
C LYS A 8 -11.75 -3.21 -25.24
N ALA A 9 -11.57 -4.20 -26.11
CA ALA A 9 -10.44 -4.24 -27.04
C ALA A 9 -10.87 -4.87 -28.37
N ASN A 10 -10.19 -4.49 -29.44
CA ASN A 10 -10.26 -5.18 -30.72
C ASN A 10 -9.20 -6.29 -30.71
N ALA A 11 -9.47 -7.37 -29.97
CA ALA A 11 -8.54 -8.49 -29.76
C ALA A 11 -9.15 -9.80 -30.27
N HIS A 12 -8.28 -10.73 -30.69
CA HIS A 12 -8.70 -12.08 -31.06
C HIS A 12 -8.70 -13.02 -29.83
N GLU A 13 -7.93 -12.66 -28.79
CA GLU A 13 -7.78 -13.36 -27.54
C GLU A 13 -8.90 -13.01 -26.53
N ASP A 14 -9.19 -13.94 -25.62
CA ASP A 14 -10.11 -13.69 -24.50
C ASP A 14 -9.45 -12.76 -23.46
N LEU A 15 -10.09 -11.61 -23.22
CA LEU A 15 -9.59 -10.59 -22.30
C LEU A 15 -9.73 -11.00 -20.83
N LYS A 16 -10.76 -11.78 -20.47
CA LYS A 16 -11.01 -12.15 -19.06
C LYS A 16 -9.81 -12.84 -18.41
N PRO A 17 -9.21 -13.90 -18.98
CA PRO A 17 -8.05 -14.55 -18.38
C PRO A 17 -6.82 -13.64 -18.34
N LEU A 18 -6.66 -12.73 -19.32
CA LEU A 18 -5.55 -11.78 -19.36
C LEU A 18 -5.66 -10.74 -18.23
N VAL A 19 -6.85 -10.16 -18.02
CA VAL A 19 -7.11 -9.24 -16.91
C VAL A 19 -6.95 -9.96 -15.57
N ALA A 20 -7.43 -11.21 -15.47
CA ALA A 20 -7.26 -12.01 -14.26
C ALA A 20 -5.78 -12.25 -13.93
N ALA A 21 -4.96 -12.54 -14.95
CA ALA A 21 -3.52 -12.69 -14.79
C ALA A 21 -2.85 -11.37 -14.38
N ALA A 22 -3.24 -10.25 -14.98
CA ALA A 22 -2.72 -8.93 -14.63
C ALA A 22 -3.01 -8.57 -13.15
N ILE A 23 -4.23 -8.81 -12.67
CA ILE A 23 -4.59 -8.58 -11.26
C ILE A 23 -3.75 -9.46 -10.33
N ARG A 24 -3.62 -10.77 -10.62
CA ARG A 24 -2.80 -11.69 -9.82
C ARG A 24 -1.33 -11.25 -9.76
N ASN A 25 -0.77 -10.83 -10.90
CA ASN A 25 0.61 -10.34 -10.94
C ASN A 25 0.77 -9.06 -10.12
N GLN A 26 -0.19 -8.14 -10.20
CA GLN A 26 -0.16 -6.90 -9.42
C GLN A 26 -0.25 -7.16 -7.91
N LEU A 27 -1.03 -8.15 -7.48
CA LEU A 27 -1.10 -8.56 -6.08
C LEU A 27 0.27 -9.03 -5.56
N VAL A 28 1.03 -9.78 -6.36
CA VAL A 28 2.40 -10.21 -6.00
C VAL A 28 3.34 -9.02 -5.86
N VAL A 29 3.25 -8.03 -6.77
CA VAL A 29 4.06 -6.81 -6.69
C VAL A 29 3.71 -6.02 -5.42
N LEU A 30 2.42 -5.76 -5.18
CA LEU A 30 1.96 -5.02 -4.01
C LEU A 30 2.36 -5.70 -2.71
N GLN A 31 2.30 -7.03 -2.64
CA GLN A 31 2.74 -7.78 -1.47
C GLN A 31 4.23 -7.52 -1.14
N ARG A 32 5.09 -7.53 -2.17
CA ARG A 32 6.53 -7.23 -2.00
C ARG A 32 6.77 -5.79 -1.56
N ASP A 33 6.01 -4.85 -2.12
CA ASP A 33 6.11 -3.43 -1.76
C ASP A 33 5.66 -3.19 -0.31
N ILE A 34 4.58 -3.85 0.12
CA ILE A 34 4.10 -3.84 1.51
C ILE A 34 5.19 -4.38 2.44
N GLU A 35 5.77 -5.54 2.14
CA GLU A 35 6.84 -6.13 2.95
C GLU A 35 8.07 -5.23 3.03
N SER A 36 8.44 -4.59 1.92
CA SER A 36 9.56 -3.65 1.86
C SER A 36 9.29 -2.39 2.70
N SER A 37 8.07 -1.86 2.62
CA SER A 37 7.62 -0.70 3.39
C SER A 37 7.57 -0.98 4.89
N SER A 38 7.01 -2.12 5.29
CA SER A 38 7.00 -2.57 6.69
C SER A 38 8.42 -2.68 7.25
N LYS A 39 9.37 -3.22 6.49
CA LYS A 39 10.78 -3.29 6.93
C LYS A 39 11.43 -1.92 7.11
N ARG A 40 11.11 -0.92 6.28
CA ARG A 40 11.59 0.45 6.47
C ARG A 40 10.99 1.08 7.73
N ILE A 41 9.71 0.84 7.98
CA ILE A 41 9.03 1.27 9.21
C ILE A 41 9.68 0.65 10.45
N GLU A 42 10.00 -0.64 10.43
CA GLU A 42 10.70 -1.31 11.53
C GLU A 42 12.08 -0.68 11.84
N VAL A 43 12.75 -0.11 10.84
CA VAL A 43 14.01 0.62 11.04
C VAL A 43 13.75 1.90 11.83
N PHE A 44 12.77 2.70 11.42
CA PHE A 44 12.39 3.92 12.16
C PHE A 44 11.95 3.61 13.60
N GLU A 45 11.15 2.55 13.78
CA GLU A 45 10.71 2.13 15.11
C GLU A 45 11.89 1.73 16.01
N ARG A 46 12.87 1.03 15.45
CA ARG A 46 14.06 0.59 16.18
C ARG A 46 14.98 1.76 16.51
N GLU A 47 15.22 2.67 15.57
CA GLU A 47 16.14 3.80 15.74
C GLU A 47 15.59 4.83 16.74
N SER A 48 14.27 5.05 16.73
CA SER A 48 13.60 5.95 17.67
C SER A 48 13.24 5.30 19.01
N GLY A 49 13.19 3.96 19.08
CA GLY A 49 12.66 3.22 20.22
C GLY A 49 11.17 3.39 20.43
N MET A 50 10.44 3.82 19.39
CA MET A 50 9.02 4.20 19.45
C MET A 50 8.22 3.39 18.43
N ALA A 51 7.04 2.88 18.83
CA ALA A 51 6.14 2.23 17.87
C ALA A 51 5.50 3.27 16.94
N SER A 52 5.21 2.92 15.68
CA SER A 52 4.58 3.83 14.71
C SER A 52 3.25 4.39 15.20
N ALA A 53 2.45 3.58 15.90
CA ALA A 53 1.19 4.05 16.49
C ALA A 53 1.40 5.11 17.58
N GLU A 54 2.52 5.07 18.30
CA GLU A 54 2.88 6.12 19.26
C GLU A 54 3.41 7.35 18.54
N PHE A 55 4.28 7.17 17.54
CA PHE A 55 4.79 8.26 16.70
C PHE A 55 3.66 9.09 16.11
N GLU A 56 2.63 8.46 15.53
CA GLU A 56 1.51 9.18 14.93
C GLU A 56 0.65 9.93 15.95
N ARG A 57 0.47 9.38 17.16
CA ARG A 57 -0.22 10.11 18.25
C ARG A 57 0.56 11.35 18.65
N LYS A 58 1.89 11.23 18.83
CA LYS A 58 2.74 12.35 19.21
C LYS A 58 2.86 13.40 18.10
N MET A 59 2.95 12.97 16.84
CA MET A 59 2.88 13.86 15.66
C MET A 59 1.57 14.67 15.68
N ALA A 60 0.42 14.01 15.89
CA ALA A 60 -0.88 14.69 15.95
C ALA A 60 -1.00 15.65 17.14
N ALA A 61 -0.28 15.40 18.24
CA ALA A 61 -0.18 16.27 19.40
C ALA A 61 0.89 17.36 19.25
N ASN A 62 1.61 17.42 18.13
CA ASN A 62 2.74 18.32 17.89
C ASN A 62 3.88 18.16 18.91
N GLU A 63 4.07 16.92 19.40
CA GLU A 63 5.09 16.51 20.39
C GLU A 63 6.33 15.88 19.73
N ILE A 64 6.36 15.81 18.39
CA ILE A 64 7.51 15.37 17.62
C ILE A 64 8.13 16.59 16.95
N GLU A 65 9.46 16.68 16.98
CA GLU A 65 10.18 17.71 16.24
C GLU A 65 10.08 17.46 14.73
N ASP A 66 9.85 18.53 13.96
CA ASP A 66 9.78 18.49 12.50
C ASP A 66 11.18 18.26 11.89
N THR A 67 11.63 17.01 11.97
CA THR A 67 12.88 16.55 11.38
C THR A 67 12.63 15.85 10.04
N LEU A 68 13.69 15.74 9.22
CA LEU A 68 13.61 14.98 7.97
C LEU A 68 13.25 13.51 8.23
N ASP A 69 13.71 12.93 9.35
CA ASP A 69 13.42 11.55 9.72
C ASP A 69 11.94 11.36 10.10
N ALA A 70 11.36 12.31 10.85
CA ALA A 70 9.94 12.32 11.15
C ALA A 70 9.09 12.44 9.87
N LEU A 71 9.48 13.31 8.93
CA LEU A 71 8.81 13.45 7.64
C LEU A 71 8.90 12.15 6.82
N ASN A 72 10.07 11.54 6.74
CA ASN A 72 10.28 10.28 6.01
C ASN A 72 9.45 9.14 6.61
N TRP A 73 9.40 9.02 7.93
CA TRP A 73 8.61 8.00 8.60
C TRP A 73 7.11 8.20 8.36
N MET A 74 6.61 9.43 8.49
CA MET A 74 5.22 9.76 8.16
C MET A 74 4.87 9.39 6.71
N MET A 75 5.75 9.74 5.77
CA MET A 75 5.57 9.41 4.36
C MET A 75 5.55 7.89 4.11
N GLU A 76 6.40 7.13 4.79
CA GLU A 76 6.45 5.68 4.67
C GLU A 76 5.16 5.03 5.23
N LEU A 77 4.66 5.50 6.38
CA LEU A 77 3.38 5.03 6.95
C LEU A 77 2.19 5.31 6.02
N ALA A 78 2.15 6.50 5.42
CA ALA A 78 1.14 6.83 4.42
C ALA A 78 1.25 5.93 3.17
N SER A 79 2.47 5.64 2.74
CA SER A 79 2.74 4.75 1.60
C SER A 79 2.29 3.32 1.89
N LEU A 80 2.60 2.79 3.08
CA LEU A 80 2.17 1.46 3.51
C LEU A 80 0.65 1.32 3.46
N ARG A 81 -0.08 2.30 4.01
CA ARG A 81 -1.55 2.30 3.99
C ARG A 81 -2.12 2.32 2.58
N LEU A 82 -1.53 3.12 1.70
CA LEU A 82 -1.94 3.19 0.29
C LEU A 82 -1.73 1.83 -0.41
N LEU A 83 -0.59 1.18 -0.17
CA LEU A 83 -0.28 -0.13 -0.74
C LEU A 83 -1.25 -1.20 -0.22
N GLN A 84 -1.50 -1.24 1.10
CA GLN A 84 -2.48 -2.14 1.72
C GLN A 84 -3.89 -1.93 1.18
N GLY A 85 -4.30 -0.67 0.99
CA GLY A 85 -5.61 -0.34 0.40
C GLY A 85 -5.74 -0.82 -1.05
N LYS A 86 -4.71 -0.63 -1.88
CA LYS A 86 -4.65 -1.16 -3.25
C LYS A 86 -4.71 -2.68 -3.27
N TYR A 87 -3.92 -3.34 -2.41
CA TYR A 87 -3.87 -4.80 -2.31
C TYR A 87 -5.24 -5.35 -1.94
N LYS A 88 -5.88 -4.80 -0.90
CA LYS A 88 -7.22 -5.20 -0.48
C LYS A 88 -8.24 -5.04 -1.61
N SER A 89 -8.22 -3.89 -2.30
CA SER A 89 -9.16 -3.61 -3.40
C SER A 89 -9.02 -4.60 -4.56
N LEU A 90 -7.81 -5.04 -4.89
CA LEU A 90 -7.57 -6.02 -5.95
C LEU A 90 -7.83 -7.46 -5.50
N CYS A 91 -7.64 -7.77 -4.22
CA CYS A 91 -7.93 -9.08 -3.64
C CYS A 91 -9.44 -9.37 -3.62
N GLU A 92 -10.25 -8.34 -3.38
CA GLU A 92 -11.72 -8.40 -3.41
C GLU A 92 -12.30 -8.27 -4.84
N ALA A 93 -11.47 -8.05 -5.86
CA ALA A 93 -11.94 -7.86 -7.23
C ALA A 93 -12.36 -9.17 -7.88
N GLU A 94 -13.55 -9.17 -8.47
CA GLU A 94 -14.10 -10.30 -9.23
C GLU A 94 -14.23 -9.92 -10.71
N ILE A 95 -13.86 -10.85 -11.59
CA ILE A 95 -14.00 -10.69 -13.05
C ILE A 95 -15.22 -11.50 -13.47
N SER A 96 -16.21 -10.81 -14.04
CA SER A 96 -17.49 -11.39 -14.49
C SER A 96 -17.64 -11.40 -16.00
#